data_AF-A0A5C1AUP7-F1
#
_entry.id   AF-A0A5C1AUP7-F1
#
_cell.length_a   1.000
_cell.length_b   1.000
_cell.length_c   1.000
_cell.angle_alpha   90.00
_cell.angle_beta   90.00
_cell.angle_gamma   90.00
#
_symmetry.space_group_name_H-M   'P 1'
#
loop_
_entity.id
_entity.type
_entity.pdbx_description
1 polymer ?
#
loop_
_entity_poly.entity_id
_entity_poly.type
_entity_poly.pdbx_seq_one_letter_code
_entity_poly.pdbx_strand_id
1 'polypeptide(L)'
;MVPIYFDELVAVLRACTQLRPDGCSPLELKALMADHLGHTNRAVADKVLAFDGPQLLALSAFVRQAQALVGMTAASTAHTAHDGGPR
;
A
#
# COMPACT_ATOMS: atom_id res chain seq x y z
N MET A 1 -0.35 20.39 -1.14
CA MET A 1 0.70 19.61 -1.82
C MET A 1 2.02 19.66 -1.06
N VAL A 2 2.37 18.56 -0.41
CA VAL A 2 3.63 18.39 0.36
C VAL A 2 4.67 17.71 -0.53
N PRO A 3 5.91 18.23 -0.69
CA PRO A 3 6.93 17.56 -1.48
C PRO A 3 7.41 16.28 -0.78
N ILE A 4 7.60 15.22 -1.57
CA ILE A 4 8.24 13.96 -1.14
C ILE A 4 9.44 13.70 -2.04
N TYR A 5 10.60 13.48 -1.43
CA TYR A 5 11.82 13.14 -2.16
C TYR A 5 11.86 11.65 -2.49
N PHE A 6 12.72 11.25 -3.44
CA PHE A 6 12.73 9.88 -3.94
C PHE A 6 13.10 8.85 -2.86
N ASP A 7 14.09 9.16 -2.02
CA ASP A 7 14.49 8.36 -0.87
C ASP A 7 13.36 8.19 0.15
N GLU A 8 12.59 9.26 0.38
CA GLU A 8 11.40 9.23 1.24
C GLU A 8 10.31 8.35 0.63
N LEU A 9 10.08 8.44 -0.68
CA LEU A 9 9.15 7.59 -1.39
C LEU A 9 9.56 6.11 -1.30
N VAL A 10 10.86 5.80 -1.40
CA VAL A 10 11.38 4.44 -1.20
C VAL A 10 11.11 3.95 0.22
N ALA A 11 11.28 4.80 1.24
CA ALA A 11 10.97 4.44 2.63
C ALA A 11 9.48 4.12 2.81
N VAL A 12 8.60 4.93 2.21
CA VAL A 12 7.15 4.71 2.22
C VAL A 12 6.79 3.39 1.52
N LEU A 13 7.31 3.15 0.31
CA LEU A 13 7.05 1.91 -0.43
C LEU A 13 7.53 0.68 0.35
N ARG A 14 8.70 0.76 0.99
CA ARG A 14 9.24 -0.31 1.83
C ARG A 14 8.31 -0.59 3.03
N ALA A 15 7.82 0.44 3.71
CA ALA A 15 6.83 0.29 4.78
C ALA A 15 5.58 -0.45 4.27
N CYS A 16 5.08 -0.09 3.09
CA CYS A 16 3.92 -0.77 2.49
C CYS A 16 4.15 -2.25 2.18
N THR A 17 5.35 -2.65 1.74
CA THR A 17 5.63 -4.07 1.47
C THR A 17 5.53 -4.95 2.71
N GLN A 18 5.81 -4.41 3.90
CA GLN A 18 5.70 -5.14 5.17
C GLN A 18 4.26 -5.22 5.67
N LEU A 19 3.42 -4.25 5.31
CA LEU A 19 2.06 -4.10 5.81
C LEU A 19 1.01 -4.90 5.02
N ARG A 20 1.35 -5.46 3.85
CA ARG A 20 0.42 -6.18 2.95
C ARG A 20 -0.94 -5.47 2.78
N PRO A 21 -0.98 -4.25 2.22
CA PRO A 21 -2.17 -3.39 2.18
C PRO A 21 -3.27 -3.84 1.19
N ASP A 22 -3.39 -5.14 0.91
CA ASP A 22 -4.40 -5.67 -0.01
C ASP A 22 -5.79 -5.38 0.55
N GLY A 23 -6.51 -4.48 -0.13
CA GLY A 23 -7.87 -4.06 0.26
C GLY A 23 -7.94 -2.83 1.18
N CYS A 24 -6.82 -2.20 1.55
CA CYS A 24 -6.86 -0.96 2.32
C CYS A 24 -7.40 0.22 1.51
N SER A 25 -8.28 1.02 2.12
CA SER A 25 -8.63 2.35 1.60
C SER A 25 -7.44 3.32 1.71
N PRO A 26 -7.43 4.42 0.93
CA PRO A 26 -6.33 5.40 0.99
C PRO A 26 -6.09 6.00 2.38
N LEU A 27 -7.15 6.18 3.18
CA LEU A 27 -7.05 6.68 4.56
C LEU A 27 -6.46 5.65 5.52
N GLU A 28 -6.85 4.39 5.38
CA GLU A 28 -6.27 3.29 6.17
C GLU A 28 -4.79 3.10 5.84
N LEU A 29 -4.44 3.14 4.54
CA LEU A 29 -3.05 3.09 4.09
C LEU A 29 -2.23 4.25 4.67
N LYS A 30 -2.79 5.46 4.69
CA LYS A 30 -2.17 6.65 5.32
C LYS A 30 -1.84 6.39 6.79
N ALA A 31 -2.81 5.90 7.55
CA ALA A 31 -2.64 5.64 8.98
C ALA A 31 -1.59 4.54 9.24
N LEU A 32 -1.67 3.43 8.51
CA LEU A 32 -0.75 2.29 8.67
C LEU A 32 0.70 2.65 8.34
N MET A 33 0.92 3.39 7.24
CA MET A 33 2.27 3.85 6.90
C MET A 33 2.78 4.86 7.93
N ALA A 34 1.95 5.81 8.36
CA ALA A 34 2.35 6.81 9.34
C ALA A 34 2.74 6.17 10.68
N ASP A 35 1.99 5.16 11.12
CA ASP A 35 2.31 4.39 12.33
C ASP A 35 3.64 3.64 12.17
N HIS A 36 3.81 2.89 11.07
CA HIS A 36 5.06 2.15 10.82
C HIS A 36 6.28 3.09 10.67
N LEU A 37 6.12 4.20 9.94
CA LEU A 37 7.15 5.21 9.75
C LEU A 37 7.41 6.01 11.03
N GLY A 38 6.44 6.15 11.92
CA GLY A 38 6.64 6.82 13.22
C GLY A 38 7.73 6.16 14.06
N HIS A 39 7.92 4.85 13.89
CA HIS A 39 8.93 4.05 14.57
C HIS A 39 10.31 4.05 13.88
N THR A 40 10.37 4.39 12.58
CA THR A 40 11.58 4.20 11.75
C THR A 40 12.09 5.50 11.11
N ASN A 41 11.19 6.40 10.71
CA ASN A 41 11.49 7.71 10.14
C ASN A 41 10.33 8.70 10.38
N ARG A 42 10.36 9.35 11.56
CA ARG A 42 9.31 10.27 12.01
C ARG A 42 9.05 11.44 11.05
N ALA A 43 10.10 11.99 10.44
CA ALA A 43 9.94 13.10 9.50
C ALA A 43 9.12 12.71 8.26
N VAL A 44 9.29 11.49 7.77
CA VAL A 44 8.50 10.96 6.64
C VAL A 44 7.09 10.59 7.09
N ALA A 45 6.90 10.10 8.32
CA ALA A 45 5.57 9.87 8.89
C ALA A 45 4.74 11.16 8.94
N ASP A 46 5.33 12.26 9.42
CA ASP A 46 4.66 13.57 9.49
C ASP A 46 4.26 14.08 8.10
N LYS A 47 5.11 13.86 7.09
CA LYS A 47 4.80 14.17 5.68
C LYS A 47 3.63 13.35 5.15
N VAL A 48 3.65 12.04 5.37
CA VAL A 48 2.54 11.14 4.98
C VAL A 48 1.23 11.59 5.61
N LEU A 49 1.24 11.98 6.89
CA LEU A 49 0.07 12.51 7.58
C LEU A 49 -0.44 13.82 6.97
N ALA A 50 0.43 14.61 6.38
CA ALA A 50 0.10 15.87 5.72
C ALA A 50 -0.35 15.71 4.24
N PHE A 51 -0.32 14.50 3.67
CA PHE A 51 -0.77 14.28 2.29
C PHE A 51 -2.26 14.57 2.13
N ASP A 52 -2.57 15.32 1.07
CA ASP A 52 -3.92 15.63 0.61
C ASP A 52 -4.50 14.49 -0.25
N GLY A 53 -5.79 14.59 -0.59
CA GLY A 53 -6.52 13.53 -1.30
C GLY A 53 -5.84 13.07 -2.60
N PRO A 54 -5.48 13.98 -3.52
CA PRO A 54 -4.74 13.63 -4.74
C PRO A 54 -3.40 12.93 -4.48
N GLN A 55 -2.64 13.39 -3.49
CA GLN A 55 -1.37 12.77 -3.12
C GLN A 55 -1.55 11.36 -2.54
N LEU A 56 -2.60 11.14 -1.74
CA LEU A 56 -2.93 9.82 -1.22
C LEU A 56 -3.35 8.85 -2.33
N LEU A 57 -4.15 9.30 -3.29
CA LEU A 57 -4.57 8.48 -4.43
C LEU A 57 -3.36 8.07 -5.29
N ALA A 58 -2.47 9.02 -5.60
CA ALA A 58 -1.25 8.74 -6.35
C ALA A 58 -0.35 7.74 -5.60
N LEU A 59 -0.19 7.91 -4.30
CA LEU A 59 0.60 7.01 -3.48
C LEU A 59 -0.01 5.60 -3.43
N SER A 60 -1.32 5.48 -3.21
CA SER A 60 -2.01 4.19 -3.25
C SER A 60 -1.82 3.48 -4.61
N ALA A 61 -1.85 4.23 -5.72
CA ALA A 61 -1.57 3.66 -7.04
C ALA A 61 -0.12 3.16 -7.16
N PHE A 62 0.87 3.93 -6.71
CA PHE A 62 2.27 3.51 -6.71
C PHE A 62 2.52 2.27 -5.85
N VAL A 63 1.90 2.20 -4.67
CA VAL A 63 1.99 1.03 -3.79
C VAL A 63 1.43 -0.21 -4.49
N ARG A 64 0.24 -0.10 -5.11
CA ARG A 64 -0.36 -1.21 -5.86
C ARG A 64 0.50 -1.65 -7.04
N GLN A 65 1.09 -0.71 -7.78
CA GLN A 65 2.01 -1.01 -8.88
C GLN A 65 3.28 -1.72 -8.38
N ALA A 66 3.87 -1.25 -7.28
CA ALA A 66 5.03 -1.88 -6.66
C ALA A 66 4.72 -3.31 -6.19
N GLN A 67 3.54 -3.54 -5.60
CA GLN A 67 3.09 -4.88 -5.20
C GLN A 67 2.94 -5.82 -6.40
N ALA A 68 2.35 -5.34 -7.50
CA ALA A 68 2.22 -6.10 -8.74
C ALA A 68 3.58 -6.48 -9.33
N LEU A 69 4.56 -5.57 -9.29
CA LEU A 69 5.91 -5.80 -9.81
C LEU A 69 6.68 -6.87 -9.02
N VAL A 70 6.47 -6.92 -7.69
CA VAL A 70 7.16 -7.87 -6.78
C VAL A 70 6.46 -9.24 -6.73
N GLY A 71 5.40 -9.45 -7.54
CA GLY A 71 4.65 -10.71 -7.54
C GLY A 71 3.83 -10.92 -6.26
N MET A 72 3.58 -9.85 -5.49
CA MET A 72 2.64 -9.85 -4.36
C MET A 72 1.19 -9.75 -4.83
N THR A 73 0.88 -10.24 -6.03
CA THR A 73 -0.48 -10.68 -6.34
C THR A 73 -0.78 -11.82 -5.40
N ALA A 74 -1.49 -11.53 -4.30
CA ALA A 74 -2.11 -12.52 -3.46
C ALA A 74 -2.72 -13.61 -4.36
N ALA A 75 -2.40 -14.85 -4.03
CA ALA A 75 -3.05 -16.05 -4.55
C ALA A 75 -4.56 -15.98 -4.24
N SER A 76 -5.29 -15.21 -5.02
CA SER A 76 -6.73 -15.02 -4.93
C SER A 76 -7.37 -15.40 -6.26
N THR A 77 -7.10 -16.63 -6.66
CA THR A 77 -8.02 -17.46 -7.45
C THR A 77 -7.82 -18.92 -7.03
N ALA A 78 -8.20 -19.24 -5.80
CA ALA A 78 -8.53 -20.60 -5.41
C ALA A 78 -9.68 -20.57 -4.39
N HIS A 79 -10.91 -20.45 -4.91
CA HIS A 79 -12.05 -21.11 -4.28
C HIS A 79 -12.82 -21.86 -5.36
N THR A 80 -12.53 -23.16 -5.39
CA THR A 80 -13.32 -24.25 -5.97
C THR A 80 -14.81 -24.08 -5.70
N ALA A 81 -15.63 -24.14 -6.76
CA ALA A 81 -16.96 -24.73 -6.69
C ALA A 81 -16.91 -26.06 -7.45
N HIS A 82 -16.76 -27.12 -6.68
CA HIS A 82 -17.09 -28.48 -7.04
C HIS A 82 -18.62 -28.61 -7.02
N ASP A 83 -19.29 -28.82 -8.15
CA ASP A 83 -20.38 -29.80 -8.27
C ASP A 83 -20.98 -29.92 -9.68
N GLY A 84 -21.36 -31.14 -10.06
CA GLY A 84 -22.45 -31.41 -11.01
C GLY A 84 -22.10 -31.62 -12.49
N GLY A 85 -21.77 -32.86 -12.87
CA GLY A 85 -22.16 -33.39 -14.19
C GLY A 85 -23.70 -33.44 -14.33
N PRO A 86 -24.26 -33.70 -15.54
CA PRO A 86 -24.38 -35.09 -15.95
C PRO A 86 -24.22 -35.35 -17.45
N ARG A 87 -24.18 -36.66 -17.75
CA ARG A 87 -24.37 -37.28 -19.07
C ARG A 87 -25.78 -37.08 -19.59
#